data_AF-A0A9E5ZHN9-F1
#
_entry.id   AF-A0A9E5ZHN9-F1
#
_cell.length_a   1.000
_cell.length_b   1.000
_cell.length_c   1.000
_cell.angle_alpha   90.00
_cell.angle_beta   90.00
_cell.angle_gamma   90.00
#
_symmetry.space_group_name_H-M   'P 1'
#
loop_
_entity.id
_entity.type
_entity.pdbx_description
1 polymer ?
#
loop_
_entity_poly.entity_id
_entity_poly.type
_entity_poly.pdbx_seq_one_letter_code
_entity_poly.pdbx_strand_id
1 'polypeptide(L)' 'MFCNGLNIVDFGFVPKGKPVTAVAIKVLDEQLYLAIKPMITAEIKTLELDFKPVSLAELKSRLVELNSIFEK' A
#
# COMPACT_ATOMS: atom_id res chain seq x y z
N MET A 1 -18.88 21.04 17.27
CA MET A 1 -19.20 19.65 16.92
C MET A 1 -17.88 18.98 16.51
N PHE A 2 -17.58 17.83 17.09
CA PHE A 2 -16.24 17.24 17.22
C PHE A 2 -15.65 16.72 15.91
N CYS A 3 -14.39 17.05 15.64
CA CYS A 3 -13.42 16.08 15.14
C CYS A 3 -12.13 16.25 15.96
N ASN A 4 -11.93 15.35 16.92
CA ASN A 4 -10.66 15.18 17.63
C ASN A 4 -9.57 14.77 16.63
N GLY A 5 -8.34 15.23 16.88
CA GLY A 5 -7.19 15.11 15.99
C GLY A 5 -6.96 13.71 15.45
N LEU A 6 -7.32 13.51 14.19
CA LEU A 6 -6.72 12.49 13.34
C LEU A 6 -5.33 13.00 12.99
N ASN A 7 -4.30 12.34 13.52
CA ASN A 7 -2.96 12.43 12.95
C ASN A 7 -3.04 11.91 11.51
N ILE A 8 -3.35 12.79 10.57
CA ILE A 8 -3.25 12.50 9.14
C ILE A 8 -1.75 12.35 8.89
N VAL A 9 -1.28 11.11 8.85
CA VAL A 9 0.06 10.80 8.37
C VAL A 9 0.05 11.13 6.89
N ASP A 10 0.68 12.25 6.54
CA ASP A 10 0.97 12.57 5.15
C ASP A 10 2.10 11.65 4.68
N PHE A 11 1.77 10.69 3.81
CA PHE A 11 2.74 9.77 3.21
C PHE A 11 3.54 10.42 2.06
N GLY A 12 3.39 11.74 1.89
CA GLY A 12 4.04 12.54 0.87
C GLY A 12 3.15 12.77 -0.35
N PHE A 13 3.62 13.65 -1.23
CA PHE A 13 2.93 14.00 -2.46
C PHE A 13 3.32 13.05 -3.59
N VAL A 14 2.34 12.33 -4.14
CA VAL A 14 2.54 11.51 -5.33
C VAL A 14 2.05 12.28 -6.56
N PRO A 15 2.93 12.62 -7.54
CA PRO A 15 2.53 13.43 -8.69
C PRO A 15 1.46 12.72 -9.52
N LYS A 16 0.43 13.46 -9.97
CA LYS A 16 -0.65 12.94 -10.83
C LYS A 16 -0.10 12.46 -12.19
N GLY A 17 -0.66 11.39 -12.72
CA GLY A 17 -0.35 10.83 -14.03
C GLY A 17 0.95 10.04 -14.10
N LYS A 18 1.53 9.65 -12.96
CA LYS A 18 2.78 8.89 -12.91
C LYS A 18 2.52 7.40 -12.62
N PRO A 19 3.30 6.50 -13.24
CA PRO A 19 3.26 5.09 -12.90
C PRO A 19 3.80 4.90 -11.48
N VAL A 20 3.07 4.16 -10.66
CA VAL A 20 3.44 3.81 -9.29
C VAL A 20 3.04 2.37 -8.98
N THR A 21 3.63 1.82 -7.94
CA THR A 21 3.20 0.55 -7.35
C THR A 21 2.53 0.83 -6.02
N ALA A 22 1.21 0.62 -5.93
CA ALA A 22 0.51 0.69 -4.67
C ALA A 22 0.76 -0.60 -3.88
N VAL A 23 1.20 -0.44 -2.64
CA VAL A 23 1.40 -1.54 -1.69
C VAL A 23 0.49 -1.26 -0.49
N ALA A 24 -0.42 -2.17 -0.22
CA ALA A 24 -1.32 -2.08 0.92
C ALA A 24 -1.21 -3.35 1.77
N ILE A 25 -1.05 -3.13 3.07
CA ILE A 25 -0.96 -4.18 4.08
C ILE A 25 -2.11 -3.96 5.04
N LYS A 26 -2.87 -5.02 5.34
CA LYS A 26 -3.86 -5.01 6.40
C LYS A 26 -3.72 -6.24 7.29
N VAL A 27 -4.12 -6.10 8.53
CA VAL A 27 -4.17 -7.18 9.53
C VAL A 27 -5.63 -7.35 9.93
N LEU A 28 -6.16 -8.56 9.82
CA LEU A 28 -7.50 -8.91 10.27
C LEU A 28 -7.40 -10.25 11.00
N ASP A 29 -7.89 -10.33 12.23
CA ASP A 29 -7.91 -11.56 13.02
C ASP A 29 -6.56 -12.30 13.05
N GLU A 30 -5.48 -11.56 13.32
CA GLU A 30 -4.08 -12.05 13.33
C GLU A 30 -3.54 -12.56 11.97
N GLN A 31 -4.35 -12.53 10.92
CA GLN A 31 -3.96 -12.86 9.55
C GLN A 31 -3.48 -11.62 8.80
N LEU A 32 -2.31 -11.73 8.17
CA LEU A 32 -1.74 -10.70 7.31
C LEU A 32 -2.31 -10.82 5.90
N TYR A 33 -2.61 -9.68 5.29
CA TYR A 33 -3.01 -9.59 3.89
C TYR A 33 -2.18 -8.53 3.17
N LEU A 34 -1.78 -8.86 1.95
CA LEU A 34 -1.00 -8.00 1.08
C LEU A 34 -1.72 -7.80 -0.25
N ALA A 35 -1.78 -6.55 -0.70
CA ALA A 35 -2.17 -6.19 -2.06
C ALA A 35 -1.03 -5.36 -2.69
N ILE A 36 -0.60 -5.75 -3.88
CA ILE A 36 0.38 -5.02 -4.69
C ILE A 36 -0.24 -4.78 -6.06
N LYS A 37 -0.33 -3.51 -6.48
CA LYS A 37 -0.96 -3.14 -7.74
C LYS A 37 -0.16 -2.06 -8.47
N PRO A 38 0.38 -2.34 -9.66
CA PRO A 38 0.85 -1.31 -10.57
C PRO A 38 -0.33 -0.45 -11.02
N MET A 39 -0.17 0.86 -11.01
CA MET A 39 -1.22 1.80 -11.38
C MET A 39 -0.66 3.15 -11.82
N ILE A 40 -1.53 4.00 -12.37
CA ILE A 40 -1.22 5.40 -12.64
C ILE A 40 -1.92 6.24 -11.57
N THR A 41 -1.22 7.21 -11.02
CA THR A 41 -1.76 8.18 -10.04
C THR A 41 -2.77 9.12 -10.70
N ALA A 42 -3.96 8.62 -10.95
CA ALA A 42 -5.09 9.44 -11.37
C ALA A 42 -5.93 9.82 -10.15
N GLU A 43 -6.90 10.70 -10.37
CA GLU A 43 -7.97 10.88 -9.40
C GLU A 43 -8.81 9.60 -9.38
N ILE A 44 -8.68 8.82 -8.32
CA ILE A 44 -9.31 7.52 -8.19
C ILE A 44 -10.43 7.65 -7.17
N LYS A 45 -11.68 7.48 -7.62
CA LYS A 45 -12.86 7.50 -6.74
C LYS A 45 -12.90 6.28 -5.82
N THR A 46 -12.42 5.12 -6.31
CA THR A 46 -12.38 3.86 -5.56
C THR A 46 -11.11 3.08 -5.92
N LEU A 47 -10.27 2.78 -4.93
CA LEU A 47 -9.06 1.99 -5.11
C LEU A 47 -9.38 0.50 -4.88
N GLU A 48 -9.54 -0.25 -5.97
CA GLU A 48 -9.75 -1.70 -5.89
C GLU A 48 -8.41 -2.43 -5.71
N LEU A 49 -8.24 -3.05 -4.53
CA LEU A 49 -7.06 -3.80 -4.13
C LEU A 49 -7.44 -5.27 -3.91
N ASP A 50 -6.72 -6.17 -4.58
CA ASP A 50 -6.87 -7.62 -4.39
C ASP A 50 -5.98 -8.08 -3.23
N PHE A 51 -6.59 -8.22 -2.05
CA PHE A 51 -5.87 -8.62 -0.83
C PHE A 51 -5.73 -10.13 -0.75
N LYS A 52 -4.49 -10.61 -0.74
CA LYS A 52 -4.18 -12.03 -0.57
C LYS A 52 -3.64 -12.31 0.82
N PRO A 53 -4.10 -13.39 1.49
CA PRO A 53 -3.53 -13.79 2.77
C PRO A 53 -2.07 -14.20 2.56
N VAL A 54 -1.19 -13.75 3.43
CA VAL A 54 0.25 -14.04 3.39
C VAL A 54 0.76 -14.42 4.77
N SER A 55 1.82 -15.22 4.83
CA SER A 55 2.56 -15.41 6.08
C SER A 55 3.47 -14.21 6.36
N LEU A 56 3.95 -14.07 7.60
CA LEU A 56 4.95 -13.05 7.94
C LEU A 56 6.25 -13.20 7.13
N ALA A 57 6.68 -14.45 6.89
CA ALA A 57 7.87 -14.73 6.11
C ALA A 57 7.70 -14.31 4.64
N GLU A 58 6.54 -14.62 4.05
CA GLU A 58 6.22 -14.22 2.68
C GLU A 58 6.11 -12.71 2.55
N LEU A 59 5.44 -12.04 3.49
CA LEU A 59 5.37 -10.57 3.51
C LEU A 59 6.76 -9.95 3.50
N LYS A 60 7.67 -10.43 4.36
CA LYS A 60 9.07 -9.96 4.39
C LYS A 60 9.78 -10.19 3.05
N SER A 61 9.66 -11.38 2.47
CA SER A 61 10.27 -11.68 1.16
C SER A 61 9.78 -10.71 0.08
N ARG A 62 8.46 -10.49 0.00
CA ARG A 62 7.85 -9.59 -0.99
C ARG A 62 8.28 -8.14 -0.82
N LEU A 63 8.41 -7.67 0.42
CA LEU A 63 8.87 -6.30 0.68
C LEU A 63 10.36 -6.13 0.36
N VAL A 64 11.19 -7.14 0.61
CA VAL A 64 12.60 -7.13 0.19
C VAL A 64 12.73 -7.12 -1.34
N GLU A 65 11.97 -7.97 -2.03
CA GLU A 65 11.90 -7.99 -3.50
C GLU A 65 11.52 -6.61 -4.06
N LEU A 66 10.50 -5.97 -3.48
CA LEU A 66 10.09 -4.62 -3.85
C LEU A 66 11.19 -3.58 -3.61
N ASN A 67 11.86 -3.63 -2.46
CA ASN A 67 12.95 -2.70 -2.16
C ASN A 67 14.10 -2.81 -3.17
N SER A 68 14.47 -4.03 -3.57
CA SER A 68 15.52 -4.24 -4.58
C SER A 68 15.17 -3.67 -5.96
N ILE A 69 13.90 -3.42 -6.26
CA ILE A 69 13.47 -2.72 -7.49
C ILE A 69 13.77 -1.22 -7.38
N PHE A 70 13.67 -0.64 -6.19
CA PHE A 70 13.92 0.80 -5.96
C PHE A 70 15.39 1.14 -5.72
N GLU A 71 16.22 0.15 -5.40
CA GLU A 71 17.68 0.32 -5.22
C GLU A 71 18.48 0.22 -6.52
N LYS A 72 17.82 0.05 -7.68
CA LYS A 72 18.42 0.09 -9.02
C LYS A 72 18.22 1.44 -9.69
#